data_AF-A0A3P6NR28-F1
#
_entry.id   AF-A0A3P6NR28-F1
#
_cell.length_a   1.000
_cell.length_b   1.000
_cell.length_c   1.000
_cell.angle_alpha   90.00
_cell.angle_beta   90.00
_cell.angle_gamma   90.00
#
_symmetry.space_group_name_H-M   'P 1'
#
loop_
_entity.id
_entity.type
_entity.pdbx_description
1 polymer ?
#
loop_
_entity_poly.entity_id
_entity_poly.type
_entity_poly.pdbx_seq_one_letter_code
_entity_poly.pdbx_strand_id
1 'polypeptide(L)'
;MEVYQTRLITFAGKEERSKRQCRAPLSDGSLCPRMDKHKCPIHGVIIDRDSMGFPTREQAQQASSKQTQPKEDEEYMRDLEAATGVDCRLENMRKGKRRVTKRREVPASQQVRQRLEKKLLDRRTVKRVSATLDAIRKQRNAQRFQHQFNYALFER
;
A
#
# COMPACT_ATOMS: atom_id res chain seq x y z
N MET A 1 22.13 22.88 30.80
CA MET A 1 22.87 22.41 29.61
C MET A 1 22.30 21.06 29.23
N GLU A 2 21.55 20.97 28.14
CA GLU A 2 21.03 19.69 27.66
C GLU A 2 22.18 18.90 27.04
N VAL A 3 22.49 17.76 27.65
CA VAL A 3 23.55 16.85 27.18
C VAL A 3 22.96 16.02 26.06
N TYR A 4 23.24 16.39 24.80
CA TYR A 4 22.88 15.57 23.64
C TYR A 4 23.70 14.27 23.67
N GLN A 5 23.09 13.19 24.15
CA GLN A 5 23.73 11.88 24.17
C GLN A 5 23.51 11.19 22.81
N THR A 6 24.48 11.35 21.91
CA THR A 6 24.49 10.69 20.62
C THR A 6 24.84 9.21 20.79
N ARG A 7 23.93 8.33 20.34
CA ARG A 7 24.21 6.90 20.28
C ARG A 7 25.17 6.63 19.13
N LEU A 8 26.34 6.06 19.43
CA LEU A 8 27.26 5.56 18.42
C LEU A 8 26.82 4.15 18.00
N ILE A 9 26.44 4.00 16.73
CA ILE A 9 26.07 2.71 16.15
C ILE A 9 27.20 2.29 15.21
N THR A 10 27.99 1.30 15.62
CA THR A 10 29.07 0.74 14.80
C THR A 10 28.50 -0.25 13.79
N PHE A 11 28.91 -0.15 12.52
CA PHE A 11 28.52 -1.09 11.48
C PHE A 11 29.16 -2.47 11.74
N ALA A 12 28.36 -3.45 12.15
CA ALA A 12 28.81 -4.79 12.50
C ALA A 12 28.82 -5.74 11.28
N GLY A 13 29.47 -5.35 10.17
CA GLY A 13 29.46 -6.14 8.94
C GLY A 13 30.64 -5.85 8.01
N LYS A 14 30.75 -6.65 6.94
CA LYS A 14 31.69 -6.38 5.84
C LYS A 14 31.02 -5.45 4.84
N GLU A 15 31.71 -4.37 4.46
CA GLU A 15 31.21 -3.45 3.44
C GLU A 15 31.37 -4.08 2.06
N GLU A 16 30.30 -4.69 1.55
CA GLU A 16 30.27 -5.13 0.16
C GLU A 16 29.92 -3.96 -0.76
N ARG A 17 30.90 -3.50 -1.54
CA ARG A 17 30.67 -2.57 -2.64
C ARG A 17 29.94 -3.26 -3.79
N SER A 18 28.97 -2.57 -4.35
CA SER A 18 28.25 -3.01 -5.55
C SER A 18 29.23 -3.12 -6.73
N LYS A 19 29.09 -4.20 -7.50
CA LYS A 19 29.89 -4.42 -8.72
C LYS A 19 29.16 -3.96 -9.99
N ARG A 20 27.90 -3.57 -9.88
CA ARG A 20 26.99 -3.33 -11.01
C ARG A 20 26.54 -1.87 -11.05
N GLN A 21 26.45 -1.34 -12.27
CA GLN A 21 25.95 0.01 -12.56
C GLN A 21 24.53 -0.08 -13.10
N CYS A 22 23.73 0.98 -12.88
CA CYS A 22 22.38 1.04 -13.38
C CYS A 22 22.31 1.03 -14.92
N ARG A 23 23.24 1.71 -15.61
CA ARG A 23 23.35 1.73 -17.08
C ARG A 23 22.04 2.01 -17.82
N ALA A 24 21.11 2.75 -17.19
CA ALA A 24 19.90 3.20 -17.88
C ALA A 24 20.29 4.26 -18.92
N PRO A 25 19.69 4.24 -20.12
CA PRO A 25 19.83 5.36 -21.05
C PRO A 25 19.19 6.62 -20.44
N LEU A 26 19.97 7.69 -20.32
CA LEU A 26 19.48 9.02 -19.94
C LEU A 26 18.95 9.77 -21.17
N SER A 27 18.24 10.87 -20.94
CA SER A 27 17.82 11.83 -21.98
C SER A 27 18.97 12.31 -22.85
N ASP A 28 20.17 12.42 -22.25
CA ASP A 28 21.35 12.98 -22.88
C ASP A 28 22.11 11.95 -23.73
N GLY A 29 21.60 10.72 -23.82
CA GLY A 29 22.24 9.59 -24.52
C GLY A 29 23.36 8.91 -23.73
N SER A 30 23.75 9.44 -22.57
CA SER A 30 24.69 8.79 -21.65
C SER A 30 24.03 7.66 -20.85
N LEU A 31 24.83 6.74 -20.32
CA LEU A 31 24.35 5.68 -19.44
C LEU A 31 24.50 6.06 -17.96
N CYS A 32 23.52 5.67 -17.14
CA CYS A 32 23.51 6.02 -15.72
C CYS A 32 24.73 5.42 -14.97
N PRO A 33 25.61 6.27 -14.36
CA PRO A 33 26.83 5.82 -13.71
C PRO A 33 26.62 5.29 -12.29
N ARG A 34 25.40 5.40 -11.73
CA ARG A 34 25.12 5.03 -10.33
C ARG A 34 25.31 3.53 -10.08
N MET A 35 25.94 3.20 -8.95
CA MET A 35 26.29 1.85 -8.51
C MET A 35 25.55 1.50 -7.22
N ASP A 36 24.22 1.47 -7.23
CA ASP A 36 23.44 1.05 -6.07
C ASP A 36 23.32 -0.48 -5.98
N LYS A 37 22.98 -1.04 -4.81
CA LYS A 37 22.90 -2.51 -4.60
C LYS A 37 21.66 -3.14 -5.24
N HIS A 38 20.50 -2.51 -5.11
CA HIS A 38 19.22 -3.08 -5.51
C HIS A 38 18.39 -2.16 -6.40
N LYS A 39 18.32 -0.87 -6.07
CA LYS A 39 17.47 0.10 -6.76
C LYS A 39 18.23 1.39 -6.99
N CYS A 40 18.20 1.87 -8.23
CA CYS A 40 18.52 3.24 -8.58
C CYS A 40 17.33 4.13 -8.19
N PRO A 41 17.55 5.25 -7.47
CA PRO A 41 16.48 6.19 -7.11
C PRO A 41 15.73 6.80 -8.31
N ILE A 42 16.35 6.81 -9.49
CA ILE A 42 15.80 7.42 -10.71
C ILE A 42 15.10 6.36 -11.58
N HIS A 43 15.80 5.25 -11.87
CA HIS A 43 15.36 4.27 -12.89
C HIS A 43 14.78 2.97 -12.30
N GLY A 44 14.70 2.85 -10.97
CA GLY A 44 14.14 1.67 -10.31
C GLY A 44 15.15 0.53 -10.17
N VAL A 45 14.70 -0.72 -10.32
CA VAL A 45 15.53 -1.90 -10.04
C VAL A 45 16.72 -1.97 -11.01
N ILE A 46 17.91 -2.24 -10.47
CA ILE A 46 19.12 -2.41 -11.30
C ILE A 46 19.09 -3.81 -11.92
N ILE A 47 19.07 -3.84 -13.26
CA ILE A 47 19.08 -5.05 -14.10
C ILE A 47 20.39 -5.07 -14.89
N ASP A 48 20.85 -6.26 -15.27
CA ASP A 48 22.03 -6.42 -16.12
C ASP A 48 21.76 -5.86 -17.51
N ARG A 49 22.54 -4.83 -17.88
CA ARG A 49 22.43 -4.11 -19.15
C ARG A 49 23.78 -4.10 -19.88
N ASP A 50 23.72 -4.25 -21.20
CA ASP A 50 24.86 -4.23 -22.10
C ASP A 50 25.49 -2.83 -22.21
N SER A 51 26.56 -2.70 -22.99
CA SER A 51 27.28 -1.44 -23.22
C SER A 51 26.42 -0.33 -23.83
N MET A 52 25.29 -0.68 -24.45
CA MET A 52 24.31 0.25 -25.02
C MET A 52 23.11 0.50 -24.11
N GLY A 53 23.06 -0.09 -22.90
CA GLY A 53 21.97 0.13 -21.94
C GLY A 53 20.74 -0.77 -22.13
N PHE A 54 20.79 -1.74 -23.07
CA PHE A 54 19.73 -2.74 -23.26
C PHE A 54 19.87 -3.89 -22.26
N PRO A 55 18.77 -4.41 -21.70
CA PRO A 55 18.82 -5.59 -20.82
C PRO A 55 19.42 -6.80 -21.54
N THR A 56 20.47 -7.42 -20.96
CA THR A 56 21.16 -8.58 -21.55
C THR A 56 20.29 -9.84 -21.53
N ARG A 57 19.43 -9.96 -20.51
CA ARG A 57 18.37 -10.96 -20.49
C ARG A 57 17.16 -10.32 -21.13
N GLU A 58 16.56 -11.01 -22.10
CA GLU A 58 15.17 -10.81 -22.45
C GLU A 58 14.38 -10.95 -21.14
N GLN A 59 14.05 -9.82 -20.53
CA GLN A 59 12.90 -9.81 -19.64
C GLN A 59 11.75 -10.11 -20.56
N ALA A 60 11.45 -11.41 -20.69
CA ALA A 60 10.25 -11.91 -21.31
C ALA A 60 9.15 -10.94 -20.93
N GLN A 61 8.59 -10.32 -21.96
CA GLN A 61 7.59 -9.28 -21.91
C GLN A 61 6.34 -9.78 -21.18
N GLN A 62 6.41 -9.98 -19.87
CA GLN A 62 5.25 -10.38 -19.06
C GLN A 62 4.28 -9.21 -18.87
N ALA A 63 4.57 -8.04 -19.46
CA ALA A 63 3.72 -6.86 -19.38
C ALA A 63 3.07 -6.42 -20.71
N SER A 64 3.37 -7.03 -21.87
CA SER A 64 2.86 -6.49 -23.14
C SER A 64 2.47 -7.46 -24.26
N SER A 65 2.43 -8.79 -24.07
CA SER A 65 1.89 -9.71 -25.10
C SER A 65 0.36 -9.89 -25.03
N LYS A 66 -0.40 -8.82 -24.73
CA LYS A 66 -1.87 -8.76 -24.84
C LYS A 66 -2.33 -7.94 -26.06
N GLN A 67 -1.51 -7.86 -27.11
CA GLN A 67 -1.84 -7.12 -28.32
C GLN A 67 -1.73 -8.01 -29.56
N THR A 68 -2.77 -8.81 -29.77
CA THR A 68 -3.17 -9.52 -31.00
C THR A 68 -4.54 -10.11 -30.65
N GLN A 69 -5.70 -9.81 -31.22
CA GLN A 69 -6.18 -8.95 -32.31
C GLN A 69 -7.63 -8.57 -31.91
N PRO A 70 -8.01 -7.30 -31.70
CA PRO A 70 -9.33 -6.98 -31.13
C PRO A 70 -10.54 -7.39 -32.00
N LYS A 71 -10.32 -7.70 -33.29
CA LYS A 71 -11.40 -8.07 -34.23
C LYS A 71 -11.74 -9.56 -34.20
N GLU A 72 -10.72 -10.42 -34.09
CA GLU A 72 -10.89 -11.87 -34.01
C GLU A 72 -11.59 -12.26 -32.69
N ASP A 73 -11.30 -11.50 -31.63
CA ASP A 73 -11.93 -11.65 -30.32
C ASP A 73 -13.45 -11.36 -30.36
N GLU A 74 -13.95 -10.49 -31.25
CA GLU A 74 -15.38 -10.16 -31.31
C GLU A 74 -16.25 -11.19 -32.05
N GLU A 75 -15.69 -11.84 -33.09
CA GLU A 75 -16.38 -12.89 -33.84
C GLU A 75 -16.47 -14.16 -32.99
N TYR A 76 -15.36 -14.52 -32.35
CA TYR A 76 -15.30 -15.64 -31.41
C TYR A 76 -16.30 -15.49 -30.25
N MET A 77 -16.42 -14.28 -29.69
CA MET A 77 -17.38 -14.01 -28.62
C MET A 77 -18.84 -14.10 -29.10
N ARG A 78 -19.14 -13.73 -30.35
CA ARG A 78 -20.49 -13.88 -30.95
C ARG A 78 -20.87 -15.34 -31.16
N ASP A 79 -19.94 -16.16 -31.60
CA ASP A 79 -20.18 -17.60 -31.79
C ASP A 79 -20.43 -18.31 -30.45
N LEU A 80 -19.69 -17.92 -29.41
CA LEU A 80 -19.93 -18.40 -28.05
C LEU A 80 -21.32 -17.98 -27.53
N GLU A 81 -21.75 -16.75 -27.78
CA GLU A 81 -23.10 -16.27 -27.42
C GLU A 81 -24.20 -17.05 -28.14
N ALA A 82 -24.03 -17.34 -29.43
CA ALA A 82 -24.99 -18.13 -30.20
C ALA A 82 -25.09 -19.59 -29.71
N ALA A 83 -23.95 -20.17 -29.32
CA ALA A 83 -23.90 -21.55 -28.82
C ALA A 83 -24.41 -21.69 -27.37
N THR A 84 -24.15 -20.72 -26.50
CA THR A 84 -24.50 -20.78 -25.07
C THR A 84 -25.79 -20.01 -24.71
N GLY A 85 -26.26 -19.12 -25.58
CA GLY A 85 -27.46 -18.30 -25.35
C GLY A 85 -27.31 -17.27 -24.23
N VAL A 86 -26.09 -17.04 -23.73
CA VAL A 86 -25.77 -16.07 -22.67
C VAL A 86 -24.96 -14.95 -23.28
N ASP A 87 -25.39 -13.71 -23.04
CA ASP A 87 -24.72 -12.51 -23.53
C ASP A 87 -23.36 -12.33 -22.80
N CYS A 88 -22.27 -12.63 -23.52
CA CYS A 88 -20.91 -12.65 -23.02
C CYS A 88 -20.25 -11.27 -23.11
N ARG A 89 -20.90 -10.30 -23.77
CA ARG A 89 -20.53 -8.88 -23.69
C ARG A 89 -20.63 -8.38 -22.25
N LEU A 90 -19.50 -7.90 -21.73
CA LEU A 90 -19.37 -7.26 -20.41
C LEU A 90 -20.34 -6.09 -20.20
N GLU A 91 -20.96 -5.56 -21.27
CA GLU A 91 -21.96 -4.50 -21.19
C GLU A 91 -23.25 -4.94 -20.47
N ASN A 92 -23.59 -6.24 -20.49
CA ASN A 92 -24.89 -6.75 -20.00
C ASN A 92 -24.81 -7.59 -18.70
N MET A 93 -23.63 -7.71 -18.09
CA MET A 93 -23.36 -8.35 -16.78
C MET A 93 -23.93 -7.59 -15.56
N ARG A 94 -25.07 -6.90 -15.74
CA ARG A 94 -25.95 -6.44 -14.65
C ARG A 94 -26.89 -7.56 -14.21
N LYS A 95 -26.37 -8.63 -13.64
CA LYS A 95 -27.19 -9.52 -12.78
C LYS A 95 -26.42 -10.23 -11.67
N GLY A 96 -25.31 -9.66 -11.22
CA GLY A 96 -25.05 -9.60 -9.79
C GLY A 96 -25.73 -8.35 -9.24
N LYS A 97 -26.86 -8.47 -8.53
CA LYS A 97 -27.45 -7.34 -7.77
C LYS A 97 -26.55 -7.02 -6.56
N ARG A 98 -25.31 -6.59 -6.80
CA ARG A 98 -24.72 -5.54 -5.98
C ARG A 98 -25.46 -4.28 -6.39
N ARG A 99 -26.32 -3.77 -5.52
CA ARG A 99 -26.80 -2.40 -5.63
C ARG A 99 -25.55 -1.53 -5.74
N VAL A 100 -25.18 -1.15 -6.97
CA VAL A 100 -24.34 0.00 -7.23
C VAL A 100 -25.25 1.16 -6.85
N THR A 101 -25.30 1.46 -5.55
CA THR A 101 -25.76 2.77 -5.11
C THR A 101 -24.90 3.75 -5.90
N LYS A 102 -25.56 4.53 -6.77
CA LYS A 102 -24.93 5.72 -7.37
C LYS A 102 -24.28 6.44 -6.19
N ARG A 103 -22.96 6.37 -6.10
CA ARG A 103 -22.23 7.07 -5.05
C ARG A 103 -22.45 8.52 -5.38
N ARG A 104 -23.38 9.16 -4.65
CA ARG A 104 -23.48 10.61 -4.63
C ARG A 104 -22.07 11.11 -4.39
N GLU A 105 -21.59 12.03 -5.20
CA GLU A 105 -20.25 12.59 -5.02
C GLU A 105 -20.17 13.14 -3.60
N VAL A 106 -19.49 12.39 -2.74
CA VAL A 106 -19.30 12.77 -1.36
C VAL A 106 -18.26 13.88 -1.43
N PRO A 107 -18.57 15.11 -0.99
CA PRO A 107 -17.61 16.21 -1.06
C PRO A 107 -16.32 15.79 -0.33
N ALA A 108 -15.16 16.24 -0.83
CA ALA A 108 -13.86 15.79 -0.33
C ALA A 108 -13.72 15.90 1.21
N SER A 109 -14.36 16.91 1.81
CA SER A 109 -14.43 17.10 3.26
C SER A 109 -15.13 15.95 3.99
N GLN A 110 -16.21 15.40 3.44
CA GLN A 110 -16.93 14.26 4.01
C GLN A 110 -16.17 12.95 3.81
N GLN A 111 -15.38 12.80 2.73
CA GLN A 111 -14.52 11.63 2.54
C GLN A 111 -13.41 11.56 3.60
N VAL A 112 -12.80 12.71 3.92
CA VAL A 112 -11.81 12.81 5.01
C VAL A 112 -12.45 12.46 6.35
N ARG A 113 -13.66 13.00 6.64
CA ARG A 113 -14.40 12.67 7.85
C ARG A 113 -14.71 11.18 7.96
N GLN A 114 -15.25 10.55 6.91
CA GLN A 114 -15.54 9.11 6.89
C GLN A 114 -14.28 8.24 7.08
N ARG A 115 -13.15 8.65 6.50
CA ARG A 115 -11.87 7.95 6.68
C ARG A 115 -11.39 8.03 8.13
N LEU A 116 -11.52 9.20 8.76
CA LEU A 116 -11.16 9.40 10.16
C LEU A 116 -12.13 8.68 11.10
N GLU A 117 -13.42 8.76 10.83
CA GLU A 117 -14.47 8.07 11.58
C GLU A 117 -14.20 6.58 11.66
N LYS A 118 -13.86 5.94 10.52
CA LYS A 118 -13.47 4.51 10.49
C LYS A 118 -12.23 4.19 11.32
N LYS A 119 -11.32 5.14 11.52
CA LYS A 119 -10.09 4.95 12.31
C LYS A 119 -10.28 5.27 13.79
N LEU A 120 -11.10 6.27 14.10
CA LEU A 120 -11.32 6.76 15.47
C LEU A 120 -12.40 5.94 16.16
N LEU A 121 -13.50 5.65 15.47
CA LEU A 121 -14.66 4.93 15.99
C LEU A 121 -14.58 3.41 15.75
N ASP A 122 -13.43 2.88 15.35
CA ASP A 122 -13.25 1.43 15.31
C ASP A 122 -13.46 0.85 16.72
N ARG A 123 -14.22 -0.23 16.84
CA ARG A 123 -14.55 -0.85 18.12
C ARG A 123 -13.29 -1.20 18.91
N ARG A 124 -12.18 -1.53 18.24
CA ARG A 124 -10.88 -1.80 18.87
C ARG A 124 -10.18 -0.55 19.36
N THR A 125 -10.25 0.57 18.64
CA THR A 125 -9.64 1.84 19.06
C THR A 125 -10.39 2.42 20.23
N VAL A 126 -11.72 2.43 20.16
CA VAL A 126 -12.59 2.89 21.25
C VAL A 126 -12.34 2.10 22.52
N LYS A 127 -12.27 0.75 22.46
CA LYS A 127 -11.94 -0.08 23.63
C LYS A 127 -10.59 0.23 24.25
N ARG A 128 -9.56 0.49 23.44
CA ARG A 128 -8.23 0.85 23.95
C ARG A 128 -8.26 2.20 24.65
N VAL A 129 -8.87 3.20 24.02
CA VAL A 129 -8.95 4.56 24.58
C VAL A 129 -9.84 4.58 25.83
N SER A 130 -10.96 3.86 25.86
CA SER A 130 -11.79 3.77 27.06
C SER A 130 -11.03 3.11 28.20
N ALA A 131 -10.30 2.01 27.93
CA ALA A 131 -9.49 1.35 28.95
C ALA A 131 -8.39 2.25 29.52
N THR A 132 -7.71 3.06 28.69
CA THR A 132 -6.71 4.02 29.20
C THR A 132 -7.36 5.13 30.02
N LEU A 133 -8.49 5.67 29.58
CA LEU A 133 -9.23 6.68 30.33
C LEU A 133 -9.75 6.15 31.67
N ASP A 134 -10.23 4.90 31.69
CA ASP A 134 -10.70 4.22 32.90
C ASP A 134 -9.54 3.96 33.86
N ALA A 135 -8.37 3.54 33.36
CA ALA A 135 -7.17 3.36 34.17
C ALA A 135 -6.71 4.69 34.80
N ILE A 136 -6.70 5.78 34.03
CA ILE A 136 -6.36 7.13 34.54
C ILE A 136 -7.38 7.56 35.61
N ARG A 137 -8.67 7.34 35.37
CA ARG A 137 -9.72 7.64 36.35
C ARG A 137 -9.52 6.83 37.63
N LYS A 138 -9.25 5.53 37.52
CA LYS A 138 -8.95 4.66 38.66
C LYS A 138 -7.73 5.16 39.44
N GLN A 139 -6.65 5.51 38.76
CA GLN A 139 -5.43 6.04 39.41
C GLN A 139 -5.71 7.37 40.14
N ARG A 140 -6.44 8.31 39.53
CA ARG A 140 -6.83 9.56 40.18
C ARG A 140 -7.73 9.31 41.39
N ASN A 141 -8.66 8.37 41.27
CA ASN A 141 -9.55 8.02 42.38
C ASN A 141 -8.78 7.38 43.53
N ALA A 142 -7.82 6.50 43.24
CA ALA A 142 -6.93 5.94 44.26
C ALA A 142 -6.12 7.05 44.96
N GLN A 143 -5.52 7.99 44.20
CA GLN A 143 -4.73 9.07 44.80
C GLN A 143 -5.58 10.04 45.65
N ARG A 144 -6.76 10.42 45.18
CA ARG A 144 -7.58 11.48 45.80
C ARG A 144 -8.59 10.97 46.81
N PHE A 145 -9.09 9.75 46.62
CA PHE A 145 -10.24 9.20 47.33
C PHE A 145 -9.96 7.82 47.94
N GLN A 146 -8.68 7.49 48.20
CA GLN A 146 -8.29 6.24 48.90
C GLN A 146 -9.03 6.03 50.24
N HIS A 147 -9.43 7.11 50.91
CA HIS A 147 -10.11 7.06 52.21
C HIS A 147 -11.64 6.95 52.09
N GLN A 148 -12.20 6.99 50.88
CA GLN A 148 -13.64 6.98 50.64
C GLN A 148 -14.08 5.66 49.99
N PHE A 149 -14.75 4.81 50.77
CA PHE A 149 -15.15 3.45 50.37
C PHE A 149 -15.98 3.38 49.07
N ASN A 150 -16.68 4.45 48.67
CA ASN A 150 -17.43 4.50 47.41
C ASN A 150 -16.58 4.29 46.15
N TYR A 151 -15.27 4.58 46.21
CA TYR A 151 -14.36 4.46 45.08
C TYR A 151 -13.50 3.19 45.11
N ALA A 152 -13.58 2.38 46.18
CA ALA A 152 -12.77 1.19 46.39
C ALA A 152 -13.40 -0.11 45.83
N LEU A 153 -14.69 -0.11 45.45
CA LEU A 153 -15.46 -1.35 45.24
C LEU A 153 -15.60 -1.83 43.78
N PHE A 154 -14.93 -1.22 42.80
CA PHE A 154 -15.05 -1.60 41.38
C PHE A 154 -13.83 -2.38 40.85
N GLU A 155 -13.52 -3.49 41.51
CA GLU A 155 -12.63 -4.54 41.00
C GLU A 155 -13.42 -5.86 40.92
N ARG A 156 -14.04 -6.10 39.76
CA ARG A 156 -14.62 -7.39 39.38
C ARG A 156 -14.37 -7.64 37.91
#